data_AF-M3F718-F1
#
_entry.id   AF-M3F718-F1
#
_cell.length_a   1.000
_cell.length_b   1.000
_cell.length_c   1.000
_cell.angle_alpha   90.00
_cell.angle_beta   90.00
_cell.angle_gamma   90.00
#
_symmetry.space_group_name_H-M   'P 1'
#
loop_
_entity.id
_entity.type
_entity.pdbx_description
1 polymer ?
#
loop_
_entity_poly.entity_id
_entity_poly.type
_entity_poly.pdbx_seq_one_letter_code
_entity_poly.pdbx_strand_id
1 'polypeptide(L)' 'MLETNNTIIKRIVETEGVKYEIYIPQTDQPAVLLYLEESSFLSLVKTIREAFEYANKGEEVTHV' A
#
# COMPACT_ATOMS: atom_id res chain seq x y z
N MET A 1 -18.38 12.43 11.45
CA MET A 1 -17.76 11.64 10.37
C MET A 1 -16.64 10.86 11.03
N LEU A 2 -16.58 9.53 10.91
CA LEU A 2 -15.44 8.79 11.46
C LEU A 2 -14.21 9.19 10.63
N GLU A 3 -13.31 9.97 11.24
CA GLU A 3 -11.97 10.21 10.70
C GLU A 3 -11.22 8.88 10.75
N THR A 4 -11.32 8.09 9.69
CA THR A 4 -10.45 6.95 9.48
C THR A 4 -9.06 7.49 9.19
N ASN A 5 -8.21 7.57 10.22
CA ASN A 5 -6.79 7.94 10.14
C ASN A 5 -5.91 6.82 9.57
N ASN A 6 -6.51 5.69 9.20
CA ASN A 6 -5.81 4.53 8.68
C ASN A 6 -5.96 4.45 7.17
N THR A 7 -4.90 4.01 6.50
CA THR A 7 -5.00 3.53 5.12
C THR A 7 -6.02 2.39 5.05
N ILE A 8 -6.95 2.48 4.10
CA ILE A 8 -7.97 1.46 3.85
C ILE A 8 -7.70 0.85 2.48
N ILE A 9 -7.67 -0.47 2.41
CA ILE A 9 -7.57 -1.22 1.16
C ILE A 9 -8.84 -2.05 1.01
N LYS A 10 -9.56 -1.86 -0.10
CA LYS A 10 -10.76 -2.64 -0.44
C LYS A 10 -10.50 -3.43 -1.70
N ARG A 11 -10.84 -4.72 -1.66
CA ARG A 11 -10.90 -5.59 -2.83
C ARG A 11 -12.29 -5.51 -3.46
N ILE A 12 -12.34 -5.27 -4.76
CA ILE A 12 -13.56 -5.19 -5.55
C ILE A 12 -13.50 -6.33 -6.56
N VAL A 13 -14.56 -7.14 -6.63
CA VAL A 13 -14.67 -8.26 -7.57
C VAL A 13 -15.73 -7.91 -8.59
N GLU A 14 -15.33 -7.80 -9.85
CA GLU A 14 -16.18 -7.49 -11.00
C GLU A 14 -16.21 -8.69 -11.95
N THR A 15 -17.14 -8.68 -12.91
CA THR A 15 -17.20 -9.69 -13.97
C THR A 15 -15.94 -9.73 -14.84
N GLU A 16 -15.26 -8.60 -15.00
CA GLU A 16 -14.07 -8.45 -15.83
C GLU A 16 -12.76 -8.77 -15.09
N GLY A 17 -12.80 -8.88 -13.76
CA GLY A 17 -11.62 -9.15 -12.94
C GLY A 17 -11.69 -8.60 -11.52
N VAL A 18 -10.54 -8.59 -10.85
CA VAL A 18 -10.37 -8.06 -9.49
C VAL A 18 -9.69 -6.69 -9.56
N LYS A 19 -10.22 -5.74 -8.79
CA LYS A 19 -9.64 -4.40 -8.61
C LYS A 19 -9.45 -4.10 -7.13
N TYR A 20 -8.61 -3.12 -6.84
CA TYR A 20 -8.35 -2.64 -5.50
C TYR A 20 -8.53 -1.13 -5.43
N GLU A 21 -9.30 -0.68 -4.44
CA GLU A 21 -9.41 0.72 -4.04
C GLU A 21 -8.55 0.92 -2.79
N ILE A 22 -7.63 1.87 -2.84
CA ILE A 22 -6.78 2.24 -1.70
C ILE A 22 -7.05 3.69 -1.33
N TYR A 23 -7.54 3.91 -0.12
CA TYR A 23 -7.74 5.23 0.47
C TYR A 23 -6.64 5.51 1.49
N ILE A 24 -5.91 6.61 1.30
CA ILE A 24 -4.85 7.06 2.21
C ILE A 24 -5.30 8.41 2.78
N PRO A 25 -5.76 8.46 4.04
CA PRO A 25 -6.10 9.72 4.70
C PRO A 25 -4.83 10.56 4.90
N GLN A 26 -4.98 11.87 4.80
CA GLN A 26 -3.94 12.86 5.10
C GLN A 26 -4.55 13.94 6.00
N THR A 27 -3.80 14.42 7.00
CA THR A 27 -4.28 15.40 7.99
C THR A 27 -4.35 16.81 7.45
N ASP A 28 -3.34 17.21 6.67
CA ASP A 28 -3.15 18.59 6.22
C ASP A 28 -3.29 18.74 4.70
N GLN A 29 -3.68 17.66 4.02
CA GLN A 29 -3.78 17.55 2.57
C GLN A 29 -4.99 16.71 2.19
N PRO A 30 -5.50 16.84 0.95
CA PRO A 30 -6.55 15.98 0.46
C PRO A 30 -6.14 14.51 0.51
N ALA A 31 -7.05 13.65 0.95
CA ALA A 31 -6.81 12.21 0.95
C ALA A 31 -6.53 11.70 -0.47
N VAL A 32 -5.63 10.72 -0.56
CA VAL A 32 -5.27 10.08 -1.82
C VAL A 32 -6.16 8.85 -2.02
N LEU A 33 -6.71 8.73 -3.22
CA LEU A 33 -7.53 7.59 -3.63
C LEU A 33 -6.92 6.97 -4.88
N LEU A 34 -6.57 5.69 -4.80
CA LEU A 34 -5.96 4.92 -5.88
C LEU A 34 -6.89 3.78 -6.29
N TYR A 35 -7.07 3.62 -7.59
CA TYR A 35 -7.75 2.47 -8.19
C TYR A 35 -6.74 1.68 -9.00
N LEU A 36 -6.56 0.41 -8.63
CA LEU A 36 -5.57 -0.48 -9.24
C LEU A 36 -6.23 -1.75 -9.73
N GLU A 37 -5.87 -2.17 -10.94
CA GLU A 37 -6.08 -3.54 -11.40
C GLU A 37 -5.26 -4.50 -10.52
N GLU A 38 -5.69 -5.76 -10.45
CA GLU A 38 -5.03 -6.78 -9.62
C GLU A 38 -3.53 -6.91 -9.88
N SER A 39 -3.10 -6.90 -11.14
CA SER A 39 -1.67 -7.01 -11.50
C SER A 39 -0.84 -5.83 -10.99
N SER A 40 -1.37 -4.61 -11.09
CA SER A 40 -0.74 -3.39 -10.58
C SER A 40 -0.67 -3.39 -9.05
N PHE A 41 -1.73 -3.84 -8.38
CA PHE A 41 -1.75 -3.98 -6.92
C PHE A 41 -0.70 -4.98 -6.42
N LEU A 42 -0.63 -6.16 -7.05
CA LEU A 42 0.35 -7.18 -6.69
C LEU A 42 1.79 -6.69 -6.92
N SER A 43 2.03 -5.96 -7.99
CA SER A 43 3.33 -5.33 -8.24
C SER A 43 3.68 -4.30 -7.16
N LEU A 44 2.73 -3.44 -6.75
CA LEU A 44 2.94 -2.46 -5.69
C LEU A 44 3.32 -3.13 -4.36
N VAL A 45 2.56 -4.15 -3.94
CA VAL A 45 2.83 -4.88 -2.68
C VAL A 45 4.19 -5.56 -2.72
N LYS A 46 4.57 -6.14 -3.86
CA LYS A 46 5.89 -6.75 -4.05
C LYS A 46 7.01 -5.72 -3.90
N THR A 47 6.90 -4.57 -4.55
CA THR A 47 7.89 -3.48 -4.46
C THR A 47 8.02 -2.96 -3.03
N ILE A 48 6.90 -2.79 -2.32
CA ILE A 48 6.91 -2.37 -0.91
C ILE A 48 7.64 -3.42 -0.05
N ARG A 49 7.30 -4.71 -0.21
CA ARG A 49 7.96 -5.79 0.54
C ARG A 49 9.47 -5.81 0.30
N GLU A 50 9.89 -5.74 -0.97
CA GLU A 50 11.31 -5.70 -1.33
C GLU A 50 12.02 -4.50 -0.68
N ALA A 51 11.41 -3.31 -0.69
CA ALA A 51 11.96 -2.12 -0.03
C ALA A 51 12.16 -2.33 1.48
N PHE A 52 11.21 -2.97 2.18
CA PHE A 52 11.34 -3.29 3.60
C PHE A 52 12.41 -4.36 3.88
N GLU A 53 12.53 -5.38 3.03
CA GLU A 53 13.58 -6.39 3.14
C GLU A 53 14.98 -5.78 2.96
N TYR A 54 15.14 -4.83 2.05
CA TYR A 54 16.39 -4.08 1.89
C TYR A 54 16.70 -3.19 3.09
N ALA A 55 15.69 -2.50 3.65
CA ALA A 55 15.87 -1.65 4.83
C ALA A 55 16.35 -2.45 6.06
N ASN A 56 15.75 -3.62 6.31
CA ASN A 56 16.11 -4.46 7.46
C ASN A 56 17.49 -5.15 7.31
N LYS A 57 17.98 -5.36 6.08
CA LYS A 57 19.34 -5.89 5.85
C LYS A 57 20.45 -4.87 6.13
N GLY A 58 20.12 -3.59 6.30
CA GLY A 58 21.09 -2.54 6.63
C GLY A 58 21.49 -2.48 8.11
N GLU A 59 20.78 -3.18 9.01
CA GLU A 59 21.03 -3.13 10.47
C GLU A 59 22.02 -4.20 10.98
N GLU A 60 22.48 -5.13 10.14
CA GLU A 60 23.32 -6.27 10.56
C GLU A 60 24.84 -6.04 10.34
N VAL A 61 25.32 -4.79 10.36
CA VAL A 61 26.77 -4.48 10.21
C VAL A 61 27.23 -3.28 11.02
N THR A 62 27.11 -3.30 12.35
CA THR A 62 28.12 -2.68 13.23
C THR A 62 28.04 -3.23 14.65
N HIS A 63 28.77 -4.32 14.93
CA HIS A 63 29.34 -4.57 16.25
C HIS A 63 30.78 -5.01 15.99
N VAL A 64 31.67 -4.02 15.97
CA VAL A 64 33.13 -4.20 16.06
C VAL A 64 33.55 -3.71 17.43
#